data_AF-A0A927L1M2-F1
#
_entry.id   AF-A0A927L1M2-F1
#
_cell.length_a   1.000
_cell.length_b   1.000
_cell.length_c   1.000
_cell.angle_alpha   90.00
_cell.angle_beta   90.00
_cell.angle_gamma   90.00
#
_symmetry.space_group_name_H-M   'P 1'
#
loop_
_entity.id
_entity.type
_entity.pdbx_description
1 polymer ?
#
loop_
_entity_poly.entity_id
_entity_poly.type
_entity_poly.pdbx_seq_one_letter_code
_entity_poly.pdbx_strand_id
1 'polypeptide(L)'
;MTSTARLRRTLAAALVAGALTAAAAAVPATAAASSPVAARASHGEDARLAYQKSVAVQVLKGVFEQGDTKVVDRYVRSDYIQHNPQAPDGKEPLKNLAQTFPQQFPDAKYDVKRVISEGDLVVVHSNLVFTPGTRGFAVFDIFRVQGGKLAEHWDTGQEVPETTVNGNDMFSTLSRPRTEQPGDRRFTAYNKKLVTKAFDELLVRKDLSAIDRYWNTEYPQHSPFVPNGAEGVKTGLGGYFNQFPQLTVTRKRVVAEGDLVAVHAHYVNAPGERGQAVVDLFRVRNGKIVEHWDVTQNVPETSANDNTMF
;
A
#
# COMPACT_ATOMS: atom_id res chain seq x y z
N MET A 1 56.31 -38.08 -45.83
CA MET A 1 56.50 -37.11 -44.73
C MET A 1 55.68 -35.87 -45.08
N THR A 2 54.65 -35.57 -44.26
CA THR A 2 54.05 -34.23 -43.96
C THR A 2 53.93 -33.20 -45.09
N SER A 3 52.81 -32.53 -45.35
CA SER A 3 51.58 -32.36 -44.61
C SER A 3 50.58 -31.55 -45.46
N THR A 4 49.32 -31.99 -45.42
CA THR A 4 48.08 -31.20 -45.40
C THR A 4 47.79 -30.16 -46.48
N ALA A 5 46.84 -30.56 -47.33
CA ALA A 5 45.91 -29.72 -48.06
C ALA A 5 45.14 -28.75 -47.15
N ARG A 6 44.77 -27.59 -47.69
CA ARG A 6 43.47 -26.96 -47.41
C ARG A 6 42.98 -26.18 -48.63
N LEU A 7 41.75 -26.53 -49.01
CA LEU A 7 40.97 -25.98 -50.10
C LEU A 7 40.51 -24.55 -49.80
N ARG A 8 40.39 -23.82 -50.91
CA ARG A 8 39.75 -22.52 -51.15
C ARG A 8 38.33 -22.43 -50.56
N ARG A 9 37.94 -21.23 -50.09
CA ARG A 9 36.94 -20.33 -50.72
C ARG A 9 36.48 -19.21 -49.74
N THR A 10 36.62 -17.95 -50.20
CA THR A 10 35.65 -16.80 -50.19
C THR A 10 34.69 -16.64 -48.98
N LEU A 11 34.41 -15.46 -48.38
CA LEU A 11 34.21 -14.06 -48.83
C LEU A 11 34.60 -13.11 -47.65
N ALA A 12 35.30 -11.98 -47.85
CA ALA A 12 34.79 -10.63 -48.20
C ALA A 12 33.67 -10.12 -47.25
N ALA A 13 33.68 -8.92 -46.66
CA ALA A 13 34.63 -7.80 -46.60
C ALA A 13 34.26 -6.93 -45.38
N ALA A 14 35.23 -6.29 -44.75
CA ALA A 14 35.04 -5.30 -43.71
C ALA A 14 35.56 -3.93 -44.18
N LEU A 15 34.75 -2.90 -43.92
CA LEU A 15 35.08 -1.49 -43.62
C LEU A 15 36.04 -0.72 -44.54
N VAL A 16 35.52 0.33 -45.19
CA VAL A 16 36.17 1.66 -45.18
C VAL A 16 35.12 2.77 -45.11
N ALA A 17 35.45 3.78 -44.30
CA ALA A 17 34.76 5.00 -43.95
C ALA A 17 34.38 5.91 -45.13
N GLY A 18 33.29 6.66 -44.93
CA GLY A 18 32.95 7.86 -45.69
C GLY A 18 32.06 8.75 -44.84
N ALA A 19 32.66 9.74 -44.18
CA ALA A 19 31.96 10.76 -43.42
C ALA A 19 31.26 11.75 -44.36
N LEU A 20 30.00 12.06 -44.08
CA LEU A 20 29.36 13.32 -44.48
C LEU A 20 28.34 13.69 -43.41
N THR A 21 28.67 14.76 -42.70
CA THR A 21 27.88 15.45 -41.70
C THR A 21 26.57 15.98 -42.29
N ALA A 22 25.43 15.48 -41.79
CA ALA A 22 24.16 16.19 -41.85
C ALA A 22 23.76 16.49 -40.40
N ALA A 23 23.88 17.77 -40.02
CA ALA A 23 23.33 18.27 -38.77
C ALA A 23 21.80 18.21 -38.85
N ALA A 24 21.20 17.18 -38.24
CA ALA A 24 19.79 17.22 -37.90
C ALA A 24 19.66 18.11 -36.67
N ALA A 25 19.21 19.36 -36.88
CA ALA A 25 18.75 20.20 -35.79
C ALA A 25 17.60 19.45 -35.09
N ALA A 26 17.85 18.98 -33.87
CA ALA A 26 16.80 18.49 -33.00
C ALA A 26 15.85 19.65 -32.71
N VAL A 27 14.64 19.58 -33.25
CA VAL A 27 13.54 20.43 -32.80
C VAL A 27 13.32 20.13 -31.32
N PRO A 28 13.42 21.10 -30.40
CA PRO A 28 13.12 20.83 -29.01
C PRO A 28 11.65 20.43 -28.92
N ALA A 29 11.39 19.29 -28.27
CA ALA A 29 10.04 18.89 -27.91
C ALA A 29 9.43 20.03 -27.07
N THR A 30 8.60 20.86 -27.69
CA THR A 30 7.78 21.82 -26.98
C THR A 30 6.90 21.03 -26.03
N ALA A 31 7.12 21.20 -24.73
CA ALA A 31 6.17 20.76 -23.72
C ALA A 31 4.81 21.33 -24.10
N ALA A 32 3.88 20.47 -24.52
CA ALA A 32 2.53 20.89 -24.83
C ALA A 32 1.96 21.60 -23.59
N ALA A 33 1.63 22.89 -23.72
CA ALA A 33 0.98 23.63 -22.66
C ALA A 33 -0.33 22.91 -22.30
N SER A 34 -0.49 22.54 -21.05
CA SER A 34 -1.69 21.88 -20.54
C SER A 34 -2.91 22.77 -20.75
N SER A 35 -3.97 22.24 -21.37
CA SER A 35 -5.19 23.01 -21.63
C SER A 35 -5.92 23.39 -20.34
N PRO A 36 -6.59 24.56 -20.27
CA PRO A 36 -7.30 25.03 -19.08
C PRO A 36 -8.37 24.05 -18.56
N VAL A 37 -8.97 23.26 -19.47
CA VAL A 37 -9.97 22.24 -19.15
C VAL A 37 -9.34 21.06 -18.40
N ALA A 38 -8.15 20.61 -18.82
CA ALA A 38 -7.42 19.53 -18.16
C ALA A 38 -6.96 19.94 -16.76
N ALA A 39 -6.48 21.19 -16.61
CA ALA A 39 -6.12 21.74 -15.31
C ALA A 39 -7.33 21.87 -14.36
N ARG A 40 -8.50 22.27 -14.87
CA ARG A 40 -9.73 22.37 -14.06
C ARG A 40 -10.26 21.00 -13.64
N ALA A 41 -10.14 19.99 -14.51
CA ALA A 41 -10.50 18.61 -14.18
C ALA A 41 -9.57 18.01 -13.12
N SER A 42 -8.26 18.21 -13.24
CA SER A 42 -7.29 17.75 -12.23
C SER A 42 -7.49 18.44 -10.88
N HIS A 43 -7.77 19.75 -10.86
CA HIS A 43 -8.10 20.46 -9.61
C HIS A 43 -9.38 19.92 -8.96
N GLY A 44 -10.40 19.57 -9.74
CA GLY A 44 -11.63 18.97 -9.22
C GLY A 44 -11.39 17.58 -8.63
N GLU A 45 -10.56 16.77 -9.28
CA GLU A 45 -10.15 15.46 -8.76
C GLU A 45 -9.31 15.59 -7.48
N ASP A 46 -8.35 16.50 -7.45
CA ASP A 46 -7.50 16.72 -6.27
C ASP A 46 -8.32 17.14 -5.05
N ALA A 47 -9.25 18.08 -5.24
CA ALA A 47 -10.17 18.51 -4.20
C ALA A 47 -11.09 17.36 -3.74
N ARG A 48 -11.56 16.53 -4.67
CA ARG A 48 -12.39 15.36 -4.36
C ARG A 48 -11.62 14.34 -3.52
N LEU A 49 -10.40 13.98 -3.90
CA LEU A 49 -9.57 13.04 -3.13
C LEU A 49 -9.21 13.62 -1.75
N ALA A 50 -8.88 14.91 -1.67
CA ALA A 50 -8.63 15.59 -0.40
C ALA A 50 -9.87 15.56 0.52
N TYR A 51 -11.05 15.78 -0.04
CA TYR A 51 -12.32 15.66 0.69
C TYR A 51 -12.56 14.23 1.19
N GLN A 52 -12.35 13.21 0.36
CA GLN A 52 -12.51 11.81 0.77
C GLN A 52 -11.60 11.46 1.96
N LYS A 53 -10.32 11.88 1.91
CA LYS A 53 -9.38 11.72 3.03
C LYS A 53 -9.86 12.42 4.30
N SER A 54 -10.33 13.66 4.17
CA SER A 54 -10.80 14.42 5.34
C SER A 54 -12.07 13.80 5.95
N VAL A 55 -12.95 13.23 5.14
CA VAL A 55 -14.15 12.53 5.62
C VAL A 55 -13.78 11.28 6.41
N ALA A 56 -12.88 10.43 5.90
CA ALA A 56 -12.44 9.22 6.60
C ALA A 56 -11.83 9.57 7.98
N VAL A 57 -10.91 10.54 8.02
CA VAL A 57 -10.26 10.98 9.27
C VAL A 57 -11.27 11.60 10.24
N GLN A 58 -12.22 12.42 9.76
CA GLN A 58 -13.26 13.01 10.60
C GLN A 58 -14.15 11.93 11.22
N VAL A 59 -14.55 10.92 10.46
CA VAL A 59 -15.39 9.83 10.99
C VAL A 59 -14.62 9.03 12.04
N LEU A 60 -13.39 8.61 11.75
CA LEU A 60 -12.56 7.86 12.72
C LEU A 60 -12.36 8.63 14.02
N LYS A 61 -11.89 9.88 13.95
CA LYS A 61 -11.68 10.70 15.15
C LYS A 61 -12.99 11.05 15.85
N GLY A 62 -14.05 11.34 15.10
CA GLY A 62 -15.36 11.66 15.66
C GLY A 62 -15.96 10.48 16.43
N VAL A 63 -15.83 9.26 15.92
CA VAL A 63 -16.31 8.04 16.58
C VAL A 63 -15.44 7.69 17.80
N PHE A 64 -14.13 7.58 17.63
CA PHE A 64 -13.25 7.01 18.65
C PHE A 64 -12.76 8.01 19.70
N GLU A 65 -12.65 9.31 19.38
CA GLU A 65 -12.14 10.32 20.33
C GLU A 65 -13.24 11.24 20.87
N GLN A 66 -14.28 11.53 20.09
CA GLN A 66 -15.23 12.63 20.39
C GLN A 66 -16.64 12.14 20.75
N GLY A 67 -16.96 10.89 20.42
CA GLY A 67 -18.31 10.33 20.50
C GLY A 67 -19.36 11.07 19.68
N ASP A 68 -18.92 11.69 18.57
CA ASP A 68 -19.78 12.52 17.73
C ASP A 68 -20.61 11.66 16.76
N THR A 69 -21.80 11.25 17.20
CA THR A 69 -22.77 10.57 16.32
C THR A 69 -23.18 11.39 15.09
N LYS A 70 -23.05 12.73 15.12
CA LYS A 70 -23.42 13.60 13.98
C LYS A 70 -22.43 13.46 12.82
N VAL A 71 -21.18 13.11 13.09
CA VAL A 71 -20.18 12.82 12.05
C VAL A 71 -20.62 11.61 11.22
N VAL A 72 -21.17 10.60 11.89
CA VAL A 72 -21.71 9.39 11.26
C VAL A 72 -22.95 9.75 10.45
N ASP A 73 -23.87 10.53 11.02
CA ASP A 73 -25.07 10.99 10.30
C ASP A 73 -24.74 11.74 9.00
N ARG A 74 -23.76 12.63 9.08
CA ARG A 74 -23.32 13.47 7.97
C ARG A 74 -22.59 12.67 6.88
N TYR A 75 -21.64 11.83 7.27
CA TYR A 75 -20.63 11.30 6.35
C TYR A 75 -20.71 9.81 6.08
N VAL A 76 -21.56 9.05 6.76
CA VAL A 76 -21.73 7.60 6.52
C VAL A 76 -23.08 7.36 5.84
N ARG A 77 -23.08 6.52 4.79
CA ARG A 77 -24.31 6.16 4.09
C ARG A 77 -25.21 5.29 4.95
N SER A 78 -26.51 5.30 4.65
CA SER A 78 -27.50 4.45 5.35
C SER A 78 -27.31 2.96 5.01
N ASP A 79 -26.81 2.65 3.82
CA ASP A 79 -26.48 1.32 3.31
C ASP A 79 -24.97 1.02 3.44
N TYR A 80 -24.33 1.51 4.52
CA TYR A 80 -22.92 1.26 4.79
C TYR A 80 -22.66 -0.23 5.04
N ILE A 81 -21.61 -0.75 4.41
CA ILE A 81 -21.17 -2.15 4.51
C ILE A 81 -19.89 -2.25 5.36
N GLN A 82 -19.88 -3.15 6.33
CA GLN A 82 -18.77 -3.40 7.25
C GLN A 82 -18.13 -4.76 6.98
N HIS A 83 -16.80 -4.79 6.89
CA HIS A 83 -16.00 -6.01 6.76
C HIS A 83 -15.11 -6.30 7.97
N ASN A 84 -14.97 -5.37 8.93
CA ASN A 84 -14.30 -5.63 10.20
C ASN A 84 -15.09 -6.71 10.96
N PRO A 85 -14.51 -7.88 11.28
CA PRO A 85 -15.24 -8.98 11.89
C PRO A 85 -15.66 -8.72 13.34
N GLN A 86 -15.14 -7.68 13.99
CA GLN A 86 -15.50 -7.27 15.34
C GLN A 86 -16.65 -6.25 15.38
N ALA A 87 -17.08 -5.72 14.22
CA ALA A 87 -18.10 -4.70 14.12
C ALA A 87 -19.35 -5.24 13.39
N PRO A 88 -20.55 -5.08 13.97
CA PRO A 88 -21.79 -5.39 13.25
C PRO A 88 -21.97 -4.50 12.02
N ASP A 89 -22.72 -5.00 11.05
CA ASP A 89 -22.95 -4.29 9.78
C ASP A 89 -23.90 -3.09 9.93
N GLY A 90 -23.73 -2.10 9.05
CA GLY A 90 -24.58 -0.93 8.98
C GLY A 90 -24.13 0.27 9.82
N LYS A 91 -24.85 1.37 9.61
CA LYS A 91 -24.53 2.68 10.20
C LYS A 91 -24.86 2.80 11.68
N GLU A 92 -25.96 2.20 12.14
CA GLU A 92 -26.42 2.33 13.53
C GLU A 92 -25.45 1.69 14.54
N PRO A 93 -24.86 0.50 14.29
CA PRO A 93 -23.79 -0.02 15.14
C PRO A 93 -22.60 0.92 15.28
N LEU A 94 -22.22 1.63 14.21
CA LEU A 94 -21.15 2.63 14.27
C LEU A 94 -21.52 3.84 15.15
N LYS A 95 -22.80 4.26 15.16
CA LYS A 95 -23.28 5.31 16.08
C LYS A 95 -23.28 4.84 17.52
N ASN A 96 -23.66 3.59 17.76
CA ASN A 96 -23.58 3.00 19.10
C ASN A 96 -22.13 2.94 19.58
N LEU A 97 -21.20 2.54 18.71
CA LEU A 97 -19.76 2.56 19.01
C LEU A 97 -19.28 3.97 19.39
N ALA A 98 -19.70 5.00 18.65
CA ALA A 98 -19.36 6.39 18.97
C ALA A 98 -19.87 6.79 20.37
N GLN A 99 -20.98 6.25 20.84
CA GLN A 99 -21.49 6.57 22.17
C GLN A 99 -20.76 5.79 23.27
N THR A 100 -20.45 4.51 23.05
CA THR A 100 -19.92 3.61 24.10
C THR A 100 -18.40 3.64 24.21
N PHE A 101 -17.69 3.73 23.08
CA PHE A 101 -16.23 3.63 23.08
C PHE A 101 -15.55 4.75 23.87
N PRO A 102 -15.90 6.04 23.70
CA PRO A 102 -15.29 7.11 24.48
C PRO A 102 -15.67 7.09 25.97
N GLN A 103 -16.75 6.40 26.36
CA GLN A 103 -17.07 6.20 27.78
C GLN A 103 -16.14 5.15 28.41
N GLN A 104 -15.79 4.12 27.63
CA GLN A 104 -14.87 3.07 28.07
C GLN A 104 -13.40 3.53 28.02
N PHE A 105 -13.04 4.31 27.00
CA PHE A 105 -11.68 4.79 26.73
C PHE A 105 -11.67 6.31 26.50
N PRO A 106 -11.91 7.13 27.55
CA PRO A 106 -12.06 8.58 27.41
C PRO A 106 -10.79 9.29 26.92
N ASP A 107 -9.62 8.69 27.14
CA ASP A 107 -8.33 9.23 26.72
C ASP A 107 -7.77 8.57 25.45
N ALA A 108 -8.60 7.79 24.73
CA ALA A 108 -8.17 7.13 23.52
C ALA A 108 -7.67 8.14 22.47
N LYS A 109 -6.66 7.73 21.70
CA LYS A 109 -6.09 8.51 20.60
C LYS A 109 -6.07 7.69 19.32
N TYR A 110 -6.64 8.28 18.28
CA TYR A 110 -6.61 7.80 16.92
C TYR A 110 -5.52 8.59 16.16
N ASP A 111 -4.28 8.17 16.32
CA ASP A 111 -3.11 8.89 15.82
C ASP A 111 -2.84 8.50 14.35
N VAL A 112 -3.43 9.29 13.44
CA VAL A 112 -3.33 9.09 11.99
C VAL A 112 -1.92 9.42 11.51
N LYS A 113 -1.25 8.43 10.92
CA LYS A 113 0.12 8.55 10.39
C LYS A 113 0.14 8.95 8.94
N ARG A 114 -0.77 8.45 8.12
CA ARG A 114 -0.82 8.80 6.69
C ARG A 114 -2.15 8.40 6.08
N VAL A 115 -2.54 9.12 5.04
CA VAL A 115 -3.79 8.91 4.34
C VAL A 115 -3.56 9.06 2.84
N ILE A 116 -3.94 8.04 2.07
CA ILE A 116 -3.94 8.07 0.61
C ILE A 116 -5.34 7.86 0.07
N SER A 117 -5.61 8.42 -1.11
CA SER A 117 -6.90 8.24 -1.79
C SER A 117 -6.72 8.13 -3.30
N GLU A 118 -7.41 7.17 -3.90
CA GLU A 118 -7.41 6.89 -5.33
C GLU A 118 -8.80 6.45 -5.77
N GLY A 119 -9.33 7.04 -6.85
CA GLY A 119 -10.67 6.69 -7.32
C GLY A 119 -11.71 7.01 -6.24
N ASP A 120 -12.43 5.99 -5.78
CA ASP A 120 -13.39 6.07 -4.68
C ASP A 120 -12.87 5.46 -3.37
N LEU A 121 -11.61 5.06 -3.30
CA LEU A 121 -11.01 4.45 -2.12
C LEU A 121 -10.17 5.45 -1.31
N VAL A 122 -10.17 5.25 0.00
CA VAL A 122 -9.29 5.92 0.96
C VAL A 122 -8.63 4.86 1.83
N VAL A 123 -7.33 4.98 2.05
CA VAL A 123 -6.60 4.16 3.02
C VAL A 123 -6.02 5.06 4.10
N VAL A 124 -6.25 4.71 5.36
CA VAL A 124 -5.73 5.39 6.55
C VAL A 124 -4.81 4.42 7.27
N HIS A 125 -3.58 4.84 7.57
CA HIS A 125 -2.69 4.13 8.48
C HIS A 125 -2.63 4.89 9.80
N SER A 126 -2.85 4.21 10.91
CA SER A 126 -2.94 4.85 12.22
C SER A 126 -2.33 4.00 13.34
N ASN A 127 -2.00 4.68 14.44
CA ASN A 127 -1.74 4.08 15.73
C ASN A 127 -2.94 4.37 16.65
N LEU A 128 -3.71 3.33 16.98
CA LEU A 128 -4.90 3.43 17.82
C LEU A 128 -4.54 3.06 19.26
N VAL A 129 -4.50 4.06 20.15
CA VAL A 129 -4.14 3.90 21.56
C VAL A 129 -5.39 4.05 22.40
N PHE A 130 -5.86 2.96 23.02
CA PHE A 130 -7.04 2.99 23.89
C PHE A 130 -6.73 3.62 25.25
N THR A 131 -5.59 3.26 25.83
CA THR A 131 -5.16 3.71 27.16
C THR A 131 -3.81 4.42 27.05
N PRO A 132 -3.67 5.66 27.58
CA PRO A 132 -2.40 6.37 27.58
C PRO A 132 -1.24 5.55 28.16
N GLY A 133 -0.07 5.64 27.53
CA GLY A 133 1.13 4.90 27.95
C GLY A 133 1.21 3.45 27.44
N THR A 134 0.17 2.93 26.77
CA THR A 134 0.23 1.66 26.04
C THR A 134 0.74 1.86 24.62
N ARG A 135 1.23 0.79 23.97
CA ARG A 135 1.72 0.87 22.59
C ARG A 135 0.60 1.01 21.55
N GLY A 136 -0.61 0.54 21.87
CA GLY A 136 -1.77 0.59 21.00
C GLY A 136 -1.75 -0.47 19.88
N PHE A 137 -2.52 -0.21 18.84
CA PHE A 137 -2.69 -1.05 17.67
C PHE A 137 -2.26 -0.30 16.42
N ALA A 138 -1.50 -0.97 15.55
CA ALA A 138 -1.31 -0.50 14.18
C ALA A 138 -2.53 -0.92 13.37
N VAL A 139 -3.16 0.04 12.69
CA VAL A 139 -4.40 -0.18 11.93
C VAL A 139 -4.27 0.39 10.53
N PHE A 140 -4.70 -0.38 9.54
CA PHE A 140 -5.04 0.12 8.22
C PHE A 140 -6.55 0.06 8.03
N ASP A 141 -7.21 1.20 7.90
CA ASP A 141 -8.61 1.31 7.47
C ASP A 141 -8.65 1.59 5.97
N ILE A 142 -9.57 0.93 5.28
CA ILE A 142 -9.86 1.14 3.86
C ILE A 142 -11.34 1.49 3.76
N PHE A 143 -11.66 2.63 3.16
CA PHE A 143 -13.03 3.03 2.90
C PHE A 143 -13.30 3.14 1.42
N ARG A 144 -14.48 2.72 0.98
CA ARG A 144 -15.08 3.16 -0.28
C ARG A 144 -15.99 4.34 -0.04
N VAL A 145 -15.93 5.35 -0.91
CA VAL A 145 -16.72 6.59 -0.83
C VAL A 145 -17.68 6.68 -2.00
N GLN A 146 -18.97 6.87 -1.71
CA GLN A 146 -20.01 7.02 -2.73
C GLN A 146 -20.90 8.22 -2.42
N GLY A 147 -21.03 9.13 -3.38
CA GLY A 147 -21.80 10.37 -3.20
C GLY A 147 -21.25 11.26 -2.08
N GLY A 148 -19.93 11.25 -1.88
CA GLY A 148 -19.26 12.03 -0.83
C GLY A 148 -19.39 11.45 0.59
N LYS A 149 -19.92 10.23 0.75
CA LYS A 149 -20.09 9.56 2.05
C LYS A 149 -19.41 8.19 2.06
N LEU A 150 -18.94 7.75 3.22
CA LEU A 150 -18.39 6.42 3.44
C LEU A 150 -19.50 5.38 3.18
N ALA A 151 -19.22 4.46 2.28
CA ALA A 151 -20.15 3.46 1.77
C ALA A 151 -19.80 2.04 2.22
N GLU A 152 -18.52 1.77 2.43
CA GLU A 152 -18.01 0.44 2.75
C GLU A 152 -16.67 0.57 3.46
N HIS A 153 -16.36 -0.37 4.33
CA HIS A 153 -15.16 -0.34 5.16
C HIS A 153 -14.56 -1.71 5.37
N TRP A 154 -13.24 -1.78 5.21
CA TRP A 154 -12.40 -2.90 5.62
C TRP A 154 -11.33 -2.37 6.55
N ASP A 155 -10.89 -3.18 7.50
CA ASP A 155 -9.66 -2.89 8.24
C ASP A 155 -8.82 -4.14 8.47
N THR A 156 -7.57 -3.87 8.82
CA THR A 156 -6.68 -4.83 9.46
C THR A 156 -6.04 -4.15 10.66
N GLY A 157 -6.10 -4.79 11.82
CA GLY A 157 -5.49 -4.30 13.07
C GLY A 157 -4.59 -5.34 13.72
N GLN A 158 -3.44 -4.90 14.24
CA GLN A 158 -2.56 -5.73 15.07
C GLN A 158 -1.99 -4.94 16.24
N GLU A 159 -1.76 -5.62 17.36
CA GLU A 159 -1.07 -5.02 18.51
C GLU A 159 0.34 -4.58 18.12
N VAL A 160 0.75 -3.41 18.60
CA VAL A 160 2.12 -2.95 18.41
C VAL A 160 3.04 -3.76 19.36
N PRO A 161 3.99 -4.55 18.83
CA PRO A 161 4.82 -5.40 19.68
C PRO A 161 5.81 -4.57 20.49
N GLU A 162 6.31 -5.15 21.59
CA GLU A 162 7.31 -4.50 22.43
C GLU A 162 8.66 -4.34 21.71
N THR A 163 9.02 -5.31 20.86
CA THR A 163 10.23 -5.31 20.06
C THR A 163 9.94 -5.74 18.63
N THR A 164 10.78 -5.31 17.70
CA THR A 164 10.72 -5.69 16.28
C THR A 164 12.04 -6.29 15.84
N VAL A 165 12.00 -7.23 14.91
CA VAL A 165 13.19 -7.89 14.34
C VAL A 165 14.08 -6.89 13.59
N ASN A 166 13.47 -5.88 12.96
CA ASN A 166 14.19 -4.83 12.24
C ASN A 166 14.66 -3.67 13.15
N GLY A 167 14.16 -3.55 14.38
CA GLY A 167 14.48 -2.44 15.29
C GLY A 167 13.81 -1.11 14.97
N ASN A 168 12.94 -1.04 13.96
CA ASN A 168 12.11 0.12 13.66
C ASN A 168 10.72 -0.05 14.31
N ASP A 169 10.04 1.07 14.58
CA ASP A 169 8.63 1.04 14.96
C ASP A 169 7.74 0.71 13.73
N MET A 170 6.42 0.61 13.95
CA MET A 170 5.46 0.34 12.88
C MET A 170 4.99 1.58 12.11
N PHE A 171 5.48 2.79 12.41
CA PHE A 171 4.79 4.03 12.04
C PHE A 171 5.67 5.10 11.40
N SER A 172 6.91 5.24 11.84
CA SER A 172 7.84 6.28 11.42
C SER A 172 8.12 6.24 9.91
N THR A 173 8.70 7.32 9.42
CA THR A 173 9.20 7.42 8.04
C THR A 173 10.69 7.73 8.08
N LEU A 174 11.47 6.76 7.63
CA LEU A 174 12.93 6.75 7.66
C LEU A 174 13.50 7.08 6.28
N SER A 175 12.81 6.70 5.20
CA SER A 175 13.21 7.08 3.85
C SER A 175 13.05 8.59 3.61
N ARG A 176 13.82 9.12 2.65
CA ARG A 176 13.76 10.55 2.26
C ARG A 176 12.77 10.78 1.11
N PRO A 177 11.98 11.87 1.12
CA PRO A 177 11.82 12.82 2.23
C PRO A 177 11.11 12.17 3.42
N ARG A 178 11.53 12.53 4.64
CA ARG A 178 10.89 12.04 5.88
C ARG A 178 9.58 12.78 6.09
N THR A 179 8.56 12.33 5.38
CA THR A 179 7.23 12.90 5.41
C THR A 179 6.20 11.80 5.33
N GLU A 180 5.10 12.00 6.03
CA GLU A 180 3.92 11.13 6.02
C GLU A 180 3.01 11.39 4.82
N GLN A 181 3.20 12.52 4.14
CA GLN A 181 2.38 12.90 2.98
C GLN A 181 2.83 12.14 1.73
N PRO A 182 1.88 11.78 0.86
CA PRO A 182 2.22 11.23 -0.46
C PRO A 182 2.97 12.28 -1.29
N GLY A 183 3.90 11.80 -2.10
CA GLY A 183 4.67 12.60 -3.05
C GLY A 183 3.86 13.06 -4.27
N ASP A 184 4.59 13.43 -5.31
CA ASP A 184 4.01 14.00 -6.54
C ASP A 184 3.08 13.00 -7.27
N ARG A 185 1.80 13.35 -7.37
CA ARG A 185 0.72 12.54 -7.93
C ARG A 185 0.90 12.22 -9.42
N ARG A 186 1.76 12.93 -10.15
CA ARG A 186 2.05 12.58 -11.56
C ARG A 186 2.69 11.19 -11.70
N PHE A 187 3.28 10.66 -10.63
CA PHE A 187 3.88 9.33 -10.60
C PHE A 187 2.95 8.23 -10.08
N THR A 188 1.73 8.56 -9.61
CA THR A 188 0.79 7.59 -9.00
C THR A 188 0.60 6.35 -9.87
N ALA A 189 0.23 6.52 -11.15
CA ALA A 189 -0.03 5.40 -12.05
C ALA A 189 1.22 4.54 -12.30
N TYR A 190 2.39 5.18 -12.41
CA TYR A 190 3.67 4.48 -12.60
C TYR A 190 4.04 3.68 -11.34
N ASN A 191 3.99 4.30 -10.17
CA ASN A 191 4.33 3.67 -8.89
C ASN A 191 3.36 2.54 -8.57
N LYS A 192 2.06 2.72 -8.81
CA LYS A 192 1.04 1.67 -8.67
C LYS A 192 1.37 0.45 -9.51
N LYS A 193 1.70 0.66 -10.79
CA LYS A 193 2.08 -0.43 -11.71
C LYS A 193 3.36 -1.13 -11.26
N LEU A 194 4.36 -0.37 -10.81
CA LEU A 194 5.63 -0.90 -10.31
C LEU A 194 5.40 -1.79 -9.08
N VAL A 195 4.72 -1.29 -8.06
CA VAL A 195 4.46 -2.02 -6.81
C VAL A 195 3.56 -3.22 -7.06
N THR A 196 2.50 -3.10 -7.87
CA THR A 196 1.63 -4.23 -8.21
C THR A 196 2.43 -5.35 -8.87
N LYS A 197 3.31 -5.01 -9.84
CA LYS A 197 4.16 -6.00 -10.51
C LYS A 197 5.16 -6.62 -9.53
N ALA A 198 5.82 -5.80 -8.71
CA ALA A 198 6.78 -6.25 -7.72
C ALA A 198 6.15 -7.19 -6.68
N PHE A 199 4.97 -6.85 -6.18
CA PHE A 199 4.16 -7.67 -5.27
C PHE A 199 3.80 -9.01 -5.91
N ASP A 200 3.31 -9.01 -7.16
CA ASP A 200 2.91 -10.24 -7.84
C ASP A 200 4.09 -11.16 -8.14
N GLU A 201 5.24 -10.61 -8.52
CA GLU A 201 6.44 -11.43 -8.72
C GLU A 201 6.95 -11.97 -7.38
N LEU A 202 7.05 -11.13 -6.35
CA LEU A 202 7.62 -11.54 -5.07
C LEU A 202 6.71 -12.48 -4.27
N LEU A 203 5.46 -12.08 -4.01
CA LEU A 203 4.58 -12.74 -3.03
C LEU A 203 3.63 -13.74 -3.68
N VAL A 204 3.10 -13.43 -4.88
CA VAL A 204 2.18 -14.34 -5.58
C VAL A 204 2.94 -15.44 -6.31
N ARG A 205 4.00 -15.09 -7.05
CA ARG A 205 4.84 -16.05 -7.79
C ARG A 205 6.02 -16.60 -6.97
N LYS A 206 6.24 -16.09 -5.76
CA LYS A 206 7.34 -16.51 -4.86
C LYS A 206 8.73 -16.32 -5.47
N ASP A 207 8.89 -15.34 -6.36
CA ASP A 207 10.17 -15.04 -7.00
C ASP A 207 10.99 -14.06 -6.15
N LEU A 208 11.87 -14.61 -5.32
CA LEU A 208 12.78 -13.81 -4.48
C LEU A 208 13.73 -12.91 -5.28
N SER A 209 13.99 -13.19 -6.57
CA SER A 209 14.81 -12.32 -7.41
C SER A 209 14.12 -11.00 -7.78
N ALA A 210 12.80 -10.88 -7.53
CA ALA A 210 12.07 -9.63 -7.65
C ALA A 210 12.63 -8.53 -6.73
N ILE A 211 13.18 -8.91 -5.57
CA ILE A 211 13.80 -7.96 -4.63
C ILE A 211 14.96 -7.22 -5.31
N ASP A 212 15.81 -7.92 -6.04
CA ASP A 212 16.96 -7.34 -6.75
C ASP A 212 16.51 -6.34 -7.83
N ARG A 213 15.33 -6.59 -8.44
CA ARG A 213 14.75 -5.75 -9.48
C ARG A 213 14.07 -4.50 -8.94
N TYR A 214 13.31 -4.61 -7.84
CA TYR A 214 12.40 -3.54 -7.43
C TYR A 214 12.76 -2.85 -6.12
N TRP A 215 13.52 -3.46 -5.21
CA TRP A 215 13.85 -2.84 -3.93
C TRP A 215 15.17 -2.06 -4.00
N ASN A 216 15.27 -1.05 -3.14
CA ASN A 216 16.53 -0.42 -2.77
C ASN A 216 17.25 -1.29 -1.73
N THR A 217 18.58 -1.35 -1.78
CA THR A 217 19.42 -2.12 -0.85
C THR A 217 19.18 -1.77 0.61
N GLU A 218 19.12 -0.49 0.97
CA GLU A 218 18.99 -0.04 2.38
C GLU A 218 17.56 -0.19 2.95
N TYR A 219 16.55 -0.37 2.09
CA TYR A 219 15.12 -0.44 2.39
C TYR A 219 14.77 -0.64 3.88
N PRO A 220 14.35 0.43 4.58
CA PRO A 220 13.79 0.33 5.91
C PRO A 220 12.45 -0.40 5.87
N GLN A 221 12.29 -1.32 6.80
CA GLN A 221 11.10 -2.14 6.99
C GLN A 221 10.47 -1.82 8.35
N HIS A 222 9.15 -1.78 8.40
CA HIS A 222 8.34 -1.56 9.60
C HIS A 222 7.46 -2.77 9.96
N SER A 223 7.42 -3.80 9.12
CA SER A 223 6.85 -5.12 9.43
C SER A 223 7.61 -5.76 10.57
N PRO A 224 6.99 -5.97 11.75
CA PRO A 224 7.72 -6.26 12.98
C PRO A 224 8.50 -7.59 12.97
N PHE A 225 8.15 -8.50 12.07
CA PHE A 225 8.70 -9.85 12.00
C PHE A 225 9.75 -10.03 10.88
N VAL A 226 9.98 -9.00 10.07
CA VAL A 226 10.90 -9.06 8.92
C VAL A 226 12.15 -8.20 9.19
N PRO A 227 13.38 -8.71 8.97
CA PRO A 227 14.61 -7.93 9.12
C PRO A 227 14.69 -6.75 8.12
N ASN A 228 15.51 -5.76 8.46
CA ASN A 228 15.80 -4.60 7.60
C ASN A 228 16.61 -4.96 6.34
N GLY A 229 16.52 -4.10 5.32
CA GLY A 229 17.31 -4.17 4.10
C GLY A 229 16.86 -5.27 3.13
N ALA A 230 17.25 -5.12 1.86
CA ALA A 230 16.82 -6.02 0.79
C ALA A 230 17.21 -7.50 1.05
N GLU A 231 18.42 -7.76 1.54
CA GLU A 231 18.88 -9.11 1.87
C GLU A 231 18.15 -9.70 3.08
N GLY A 232 17.80 -8.86 4.06
CA GLY A 232 17.01 -9.27 5.23
C GLY A 232 15.61 -9.74 4.83
N VAL A 233 14.95 -8.98 3.95
CA VAL A 233 13.66 -9.34 3.36
C VAL A 233 13.76 -10.63 2.55
N LYS A 234 14.81 -10.77 1.73
CA LYS A 234 15.04 -11.97 0.89
C LYS A 234 15.20 -13.22 1.75
N THR A 235 15.96 -13.11 2.84
CA THR A 235 16.17 -14.19 3.81
C THR A 235 14.87 -14.53 4.54
N GLY A 236 14.16 -13.52 5.06
CA GLY A 236 12.90 -13.72 5.79
C GLY A 236 11.82 -14.37 4.94
N LEU A 237 11.56 -13.82 3.74
CA LEU A 237 10.56 -14.38 2.82
C LEU A 237 10.97 -15.74 2.27
N GLY A 238 12.27 -15.99 2.01
CA GLY A 238 12.75 -17.30 1.62
C GLY A 238 12.48 -18.37 2.69
N GLY A 239 12.72 -18.04 3.96
CA GLY A 239 12.35 -18.90 5.09
C GLY A 239 10.85 -19.16 5.15
N TYR A 240 10.03 -18.10 5.02
CA TYR A 240 8.57 -18.19 5.03
C TYR A 240 8.02 -19.05 3.87
N PHE A 241 8.53 -18.89 2.65
CA PHE A 241 8.11 -19.71 1.51
C PHE A 241 8.53 -21.18 1.64
N ASN A 242 9.68 -21.46 2.24
CA ASN A 242 10.11 -22.82 2.54
C ASN A 242 9.26 -23.47 3.63
N GLN A 243 8.86 -22.70 4.63
CA GLN A 243 7.97 -23.16 5.70
C GLN A 243 6.54 -23.41 5.18
N PHE A 244 6.05 -22.57 4.27
CA PHE A 244 4.70 -22.65 3.71
C PHE A 244 4.74 -22.84 2.17
N PRO A 245 5.15 -24.02 1.68
CA PRO A 245 5.31 -24.27 0.24
C PRO A 245 3.99 -24.13 -0.53
N GLN A 246 2.86 -24.36 0.14
CA GLN A 246 1.51 -24.24 -0.42
C GLN A 246 0.87 -22.86 -0.19
N LEU A 247 1.61 -21.88 0.31
CA LEU A 247 1.13 -20.51 0.49
C LEU A 247 0.47 -20.00 -0.80
N THR A 248 -0.72 -19.43 -0.67
CA THR A 248 -1.36 -18.65 -1.73
C THR A 248 -1.57 -17.22 -1.25
N VAL A 249 -1.25 -16.26 -2.11
CA VAL A 249 -1.46 -14.83 -1.87
C VAL A 249 -2.39 -14.32 -2.94
N THR A 250 -3.58 -13.85 -2.55
CA THR A 250 -4.56 -13.27 -3.46
C THR A 250 -4.73 -11.80 -3.17
N ARG A 251 -4.24 -10.97 -4.08
CA ARG A 251 -4.45 -9.52 -4.01
C ARG A 251 -5.92 -9.18 -4.23
N LYS A 252 -6.49 -8.33 -3.36
CA LYS A 252 -7.89 -7.90 -3.42
C LYS A 252 -8.04 -6.52 -4.03
N ARG A 253 -7.20 -5.57 -3.61
CA ARG A 253 -7.21 -4.18 -4.10
C ARG A 253 -5.86 -3.51 -3.96
N VAL A 254 -5.65 -2.47 -4.76
CA VAL A 254 -4.45 -1.62 -4.73
C VAL A 254 -4.89 -0.16 -4.79
N VAL A 255 -4.42 0.64 -3.85
CA VAL A 255 -4.69 2.08 -3.74
C VAL A 255 -3.37 2.82 -3.76
N ALA A 256 -3.24 3.84 -4.60
CA ALA A 256 -2.00 4.61 -4.75
C ALA A 256 -2.26 6.11 -4.76
N GLU A 257 -1.37 6.85 -4.12
CA GLU A 257 -1.32 8.31 -4.23
C GLU A 257 0.15 8.75 -4.19
N GLY A 258 0.61 9.41 -5.26
CA GLY A 258 1.98 9.88 -5.38
C GLY A 258 2.97 8.72 -5.36
N ASP A 259 3.80 8.69 -4.33
CA ASP A 259 4.82 7.66 -4.08
C ASP A 259 4.39 6.55 -3.12
N LEU A 260 3.19 6.61 -2.56
CA LEU A 260 2.66 5.61 -1.65
C LEU A 260 1.69 4.67 -2.38
N VAL A 261 1.85 3.36 -2.17
CA VAL A 261 0.99 2.32 -2.76
C VAL A 261 0.64 1.29 -1.70
N ALA A 262 -0.65 1.19 -1.36
CA ALA A 262 -1.19 0.17 -0.48
C ALA A 262 -1.72 -1.03 -1.28
N VAL A 263 -1.50 -2.23 -0.77
CA VAL A 263 -1.99 -3.50 -1.31
C VAL A 263 -2.72 -4.24 -0.19
N HIS A 264 -4.01 -4.50 -0.38
CA HIS A 264 -4.76 -5.37 0.52
C HIS A 264 -4.88 -6.77 -0.11
N ALA A 265 -4.49 -7.79 0.64
CA ALA A 265 -4.38 -9.15 0.13
C ALA A 265 -4.77 -10.20 1.19
N HIS A 266 -5.13 -11.38 0.69
CA HIS A 266 -5.47 -12.56 1.48
C HIS A 266 -4.34 -13.58 1.37
N TYR A 267 -3.72 -13.90 2.49
CA TYR A 267 -2.63 -14.87 2.60
C TYR A 267 -3.18 -16.15 3.21
N VAL A 268 -3.00 -17.29 2.55
CA VAL A 268 -3.43 -18.61 3.06
C VAL A 268 -2.22 -19.52 3.06
N ASN A 269 -1.69 -19.84 4.24
CA ASN A 269 -0.43 -20.58 4.39
C ASN A 269 -0.54 -22.04 3.95
N ALA A 270 -1.66 -22.69 4.25
CA ALA A 270 -1.95 -24.06 3.82
C ALA A 270 -3.41 -24.23 3.35
N PRO A 271 -3.69 -25.21 2.47
CA PRO A 271 -5.05 -25.49 2.01
C PRO A 271 -6.02 -25.77 3.16
N GLY A 272 -7.20 -25.16 3.11
CA GLY A 272 -8.24 -25.32 4.13
C GLY A 272 -8.13 -24.34 5.31
N GLU A 273 -7.05 -23.55 5.41
CA GLU A 273 -6.96 -22.49 6.40
C GLU A 273 -7.75 -21.24 5.99
N ARG A 274 -8.24 -20.50 6.99
CA ARG A 274 -8.93 -19.21 6.78
C ARG A 274 -7.98 -18.12 6.29
N GLY A 275 -6.70 -18.22 6.66
CA GLY A 275 -5.67 -17.28 6.26
C GLY A 275 -5.69 -15.96 7.03
N GLN A 276 -5.03 -14.95 6.45
CA GLN A 276 -4.81 -13.64 7.04
C GLN A 276 -5.18 -12.55 6.02
N ALA A 277 -5.82 -11.49 6.51
CA ALA A 277 -5.93 -10.24 5.80
C ALA A 277 -4.68 -9.40 6.08
N VAL A 278 -4.03 -8.92 5.02
CA VAL A 278 -2.79 -8.15 5.11
C VAL A 278 -2.94 -6.88 4.30
N VAL A 279 -2.62 -5.74 4.90
CA VAL A 279 -2.44 -4.48 4.17
C VAL A 279 -0.97 -4.11 4.20
N ASP A 280 -0.33 -4.20 3.04
CA ASP A 280 1.04 -3.76 2.80
C ASP A 280 1.02 -2.34 2.23
N LEU A 281 1.84 -1.42 2.75
CA LEU A 281 2.04 -0.08 2.22
C LEU A 281 3.50 0.09 1.81
N PHE A 282 3.73 0.47 0.56
CA PHE A 282 5.06 0.69 0.01
C PHE A 282 5.28 2.16 -0.34
N ARG A 283 6.50 2.65 -0.13
CA ARG A 283 6.97 3.91 -0.72
C ARG A 283 7.89 3.66 -1.90
N VAL A 284 7.72 4.42 -2.98
CA VAL A 284 8.53 4.33 -4.21
C VAL A 284 9.33 5.60 -4.44
N ARG A 285 10.62 5.46 -4.75
CA ARG A 285 11.48 6.58 -5.15
C ARG A 285 12.45 6.13 -6.22
N ASN A 286 12.61 6.95 -7.27
CA ASN A 286 13.52 6.68 -8.38
C ASN A 286 13.33 5.29 -9.00
N GLY A 287 12.07 4.85 -9.12
CA GLY A 287 11.74 3.54 -9.67
C GLY A 287 12.12 2.34 -8.79
N LYS A 288 12.33 2.56 -7.48
CA LYS A 288 12.59 1.51 -6.49
C LYS A 288 11.65 1.63 -5.30
N ILE A 289 11.25 0.50 -4.74
CA ILE A 289 10.59 0.42 -3.43
C ILE A 289 11.67 0.74 -2.39
N VAL A 290 11.42 1.77 -1.58
CA VAL A 290 12.39 2.31 -0.64
C VAL A 290 11.97 2.20 0.82
N GLU A 291 10.73 1.83 1.11
CA GLU A 291 10.22 1.68 2.47
C GLU A 291 8.91 0.87 2.48
N HIS A 292 8.60 0.22 3.60
CA HIS A 292 7.38 -0.57 3.75
C HIS A 292 6.85 -0.64 5.18
N TRP A 293 5.52 -0.69 5.29
CA TRP A 293 4.76 -0.94 6.50
C TRP A 293 3.72 -2.00 6.21
N ASP A 294 3.40 -2.86 7.18
CA ASP A 294 2.26 -3.77 7.06
C ASP A 294 1.44 -3.82 8.37
N VAL A 295 0.23 -4.34 8.23
CA VAL A 295 -0.56 -4.90 9.32
C VAL A 295 -1.12 -6.23 8.85
N THR A 296 -1.03 -7.24 9.70
CA THR A 296 -1.53 -8.59 9.44
C THR A 296 -2.56 -8.97 10.49
N GLN A 297 -3.73 -9.42 10.05
CA GLN A 297 -4.79 -9.90 10.92
C GLN A 297 -5.28 -11.28 10.47
N ASN A 298 -5.37 -12.22 11.41
CA ASN A 298 -5.96 -13.53 11.12
C ASN A 298 -7.45 -13.38 10.77
N VAL A 299 -7.90 -14.07 9.72
CA VAL A 299 -9.33 -14.16 9.40
C VAL A 299 -9.98 -15.04 10.50
N PRO A 300 -10.91 -14.49 11.30
CA PRO A 300 -11.47 -15.21 12.44
C PRO A 300 -12.44 -16.30 11.99
N GLU A 301 -12.75 -17.20 12.92
CA GLU A 301 -13.77 -18.24 12.72
C GLU A 301 -15.19 -17.68 12.65
N THR A 302 -15.46 -16.64 13.44
CA THR A 302 -16.76 -15.97 13.51
C THR A 302 -16.59 -14.47 13.27
N SER A 303 -17.67 -13.84 12.83
CA SER A 303 -17.75 -12.41 12.54
C SER A 303 -19.05 -11.84 13.10
N ALA A 304 -19.02 -10.56 13.51
CA ALA A 304 -20.19 -9.80 13.91
C ALA A 304 -21.09 -9.37 12.72
N ASN A 305 -20.64 -9.63 11.49
CA ASN A 305 -21.36 -9.41 10.24
C ASN A 305 -21.15 -10.58 9.27
N ASP A 306 -21.96 -10.65 8.22
CA ASP A 306 -21.90 -11.73 7.21
C ASP A 306 -20.94 -11.44 6.05
N ASN A 307 -20.24 -10.31 6.07
CA ASN A 307 -19.31 -9.91 5.02
C ASN A 307 -17.92 -10.52 5.27
N THR A 308 -17.21 -10.88 4.20
CA THR A 308 -15.83 -11.38 4.35
C THR A 308 -14.89 -10.23 4.74
N MET A 309 -13.68 -10.47 5.25
CA MET A 309 -12.69 -9.39 5.43
C MET A 309 -12.20 -8.76 4.12
N PHE A 310 -12.69 -9.22 2.95
CA PHE A 310 -12.21 -8.86 1.61
C PHE A 310 -13.31 -8.34 0.70
#